data_AF-A0A1I6JWI6-F1
#
_entry.id   AF-A0A1I6JWI6-F1
#
_cell.length_a   1.000
_cell.length_b   1.000
_cell.length_c   1.000
_cell.angle_alpha   90.00
_cell.angle_beta   90.00
_cell.angle_gamma   90.00
#
_symmetry.space_group_name_H-M   'P 1'
#
loop_
_entity.id
_entity.type
_entity.pdbx_description
1 polymer ?
#
loop_
_entity_poly.entity_id
_entity_poly.type
_entity_poly.pdbx_seq_one_letter_code
_entity_poly.pdbx_strand_id
1 'polypeptide(L)'
;MIPYEHTAGVGWARFFSWVGLGLGAASLIVAFTVPLAAEPGRVAGVAFFGGFAVWFALMGAQRFREAEQPRSWVATAGLVLGVVTFALMAYAMLAILLAPSVGFVLPVAPNWIEGVSNAGVVPGRNV
;
A
#
# COMPACT_ATOMS: atom_id res chain seq x y z
N MET A 1 -10.51 -36.04 -20.55
CA MET A 1 -9.54 -35.47 -19.58
C MET A 1 -9.30 -34.02 -20.00
N ILE A 2 -9.68 -33.06 -19.17
CA ILE A 2 -9.42 -31.63 -19.46
C ILE A 2 -7.93 -31.39 -19.16
N PRO A 3 -7.15 -30.79 -20.07
CA PRO A 3 -5.73 -30.52 -19.81
C PRO A 3 -5.61 -29.58 -18.61
N TYR A 4 -4.97 -30.05 -17.54
CA TYR A 4 -4.67 -29.32 -16.31
C TYR A 4 -3.82 -28.06 -16.55
N GLU A 5 -3.20 -27.96 -17.72
CA GLU A 5 -2.33 -26.87 -18.15
C GLU A 5 -3.10 -25.56 -18.35
N HIS A 6 -4.36 -25.62 -18.82
CA HIS A 6 -5.18 -24.42 -19.03
C HIS A 6 -5.82 -23.87 -17.75
N THR A 7 -6.11 -24.73 -16.76
CA THR A 7 -6.73 -24.31 -15.48
C THR A 7 -5.71 -23.86 -14.44
N ALA A 8 -4.48 -24.39 -14.48
CA ALA A 8 -3.42 -24.00 -13.55
C ALA A 8 -3.10 -22.50 -13.63
N GLY A 9 -3.00 -21.93 -14.84
CA GLY A 9 -2.69 -20.51 -15.04
C GLY A 9 -3.73 -19.57 -14.43
N VAL A 10 -5.02 -19.90 -14.58
CA VAL A 10 -6.14 -19.12 -14.03
C VAL A 10 -6.22 -19.24 -12.50
N GLY A 11 -5.92 -20.42 -11.93
CA GLY A 11 -5.85 -20.64 -10.49
C GLY A 11 -4.79 -19.75 -9.83
N TRP A 12 -3.58 -19.72 -10.39
CA TRP A 12 -2.50 -18.85 -9.94
C TRP A 12 -2.82 -17.37 -10.10
N ALA A 13 -3.46 -16.96 -11.20
CA ALA A 13 -3.88 -15.57 -11.40
C ALA A 13 -4.84 -15.09 -10.30
N ARG A 14 -5.79 -15.94 -9.90
CA ARG A 14 -6.73 -15.66 -8.80
C ARG A 14 -6.03 -15.59 -7.46
N PHE A 15 -5.12 -16.51 -7.18
CA PHE A 15 -4.32 -16.50 -5.95
C PHE A 15 -3.56 -15.17 -5.79
N PHE A 16 -2.79 -14.77 -6.81
CA PHE A 16 -2.04 -13.52 -6.76
C PHE A 16 -2.94 -12.28 -6.63
N SER A 17 -4.10 -12.30 -7.26
CA SER A 17 -5.08 -11.21 -7.13
C SER A 17 -5.61 -11.06 -5.70
N TRP A 18 -5.99 -12.18 -5.07
CA TRP A 18 -6.48 -12.19 -3.69
C TRP A 18 -5.40 -11.84 -2.67
N VAL A 19 -4.17 -12.33 -2.86
CA VAL A 19 -3.03 -11.98 -2.02
C VAL A 19 -2.71 -10.50 -2.16
N GLY A 20 -2.67 -9.97 -3.38
CA GLY A 20 -2.47 -8.55 -3.63
C GLY A 20 -3.55 -7.69 -2.98
N LEU A 21 -4.83 -8.09 -3.07
CA LEU A 21 -5.93 -7.41 -2.40
C LEU A 21 -5.79 -7.43 -0.88
N GLY A 22 -5.50 -8.60 -0.29
CA GLY A 22 -5.32 -8.76 1.15
C GLY A 22 -4.17 -7.92 1.69
N LEU A 23 -3.02 -7.94 1.02
CA LEU A 23 -1.85 -7.12 1.38
C LEU A 23 -2.14 -5.62 1.21
N GLY A 24 -2.81 -5.23 0.12
CA GLY A 24 -3.20 -3.83 -0.13
C GLY A 24 -4.13 -3.31 0.96
N ALA A 25 -5.18 -4.07 1.31
CA ALA A 25 -6.12 -3.72 2.36
C ALA A 25 -5.45 -3.67 3.74
N ALA A 26 -4.68 -4.71 4.10
CA ALA A 26 -4.01 -4.77 5.39
C ALA A 26 -2.99 -3.64 5.56
N SER A 27 -2.17 -3.38 4.54
CA SER A 27 -1.19 -2.29 4.57
C SER A 27 -1.83 -0.92 4.66
N LEU A 28 -2.95 -0.69 3.96
CA LEU A 28 -3.71 0.55 4.07
C LEU A 28 -4.30 0.73 5.46
N ILE A 29 -4.86 -0.33 6.07
CA ILE A 29 -5.36 -0.28 7.45
C ILE A 29 -4.23 0.08 8.40
N VAL A 30 -3.08 -0.60 8.31
CA VAL A 30 -1.91 -0.34 9.13
C VAL A 30 -1.43 1.10 9.01
N ALA A 31 -1.47 1.68 7.80
CA ALA A 31 -1.10 3.08 7.57
C ALA A 31 -1.89 4.08 8.43
N PHE A 32 -3.15 3.75 8.79
CA PHE A 32 -4.02 4.63 9.59
C PHE A 32 -4.16 4.22 11.05
N THR A 33 -3.86 2.97 11.41
CA THR A 33 -4.08 2.45 12.77
C THR A 33 -2.80 2.33 13.59
N VAL A 34 -1.64 2.14 12.94
CA VAL A 34 -0.38 1.92 13.65
C VAL A 34 0.36 3.25 13.81
N PRO A 35 0.89 3.54 15.01
CA PRO A 35 1.67 4.76 15.21
C PRO A 35 3.02 4.63 14.50
N LEU A 36 3.28 5.54 13.55
CA LEU A 36 4.55 5.59 12.83
C LEU A 36 5.64 6.31 13.64
N ALA A 37 5.26 7.09 14.66
CA ALA A 37 6.16 7.81 15.57
C ALA A 37 7.26 8.63 14.86
N ALA A 38 6.97 9.14 13.66
CA ALA A 38 7.94 9.77 12.76
C ALA A 38 9.21 8.92 12.47
N GLU A 39 9.14 7.60 12.61
CA GLU A 39 10.24 6.68 12.36
C GLU A 39 10.26 6.25 10.87
N PRO A 40 11.31 6.59 10.10
CA PRO A 40 11.42 6.21 8.69
C PRO A 40 11.30 4.70 8.45
N GLY A 41 11.81 3.89 9.39
CA GLY A 41 11.74 2.43 9.30
C GLY A 41 10.31 1.88 9.29
N ARG A 42 9.41 2.46 10.11
CA ARG A 42 7.99 2.05 10.14
C ARG A 42 7.28 2.43 8.85
N VAL A 43 7.53 3.65 8.35
CA VAL A 43 7.00 4.14 7.07
C VAL A 43 7.46 3.24 5.92
N ALA A 44 8.75 2.90 5.88
CA ALA A 44 9.32 2.04 4.86
C ALA A 44 8.72 0.62 4.90
N GLY A 45 8.46 0.07 6.09
CA GLY A 45 7.79 -1.23 6.24
C GLY A 45 6.40 -1.24 5.63
N VAL A 46 5.56 -0.24 5.92
CA VAL A 46 4.21 -0.14 5.34
C VAL A 46 4.27 0.09 3.83
N ALA A 47 5.18 0.95 3.36
CA ALA A 47 5.41 1.19 1.93
C ALA A 47 5.81 -0.11 1.20
N PHE A 48 6.67 -0.92 1.82
CA PHE A 48 7.09 -2.21 1.27
C PHE A 48 5.90 -3.15 1.07
N PHE A 49 5.01 -3.28 2.04
CA PHE A 49 3.79 -4.09 1.88
C PHE A 49 2.83 -3.53 0.82
N GLY A 50 2.70 -2.20 0.73
CA GLY A 50 1.96 -1.55 -0.37
C GLY A 50 2.55 -1.87 -1.74
N GLY A 51 3.88 -1.79 -1.88
CA GLY A 51 4.60 -2.17 -3.09
C GLY A 51 4.46 -3.65 -3.45
N PHE A 52 4.49 -4.54 -2.46
CA PHE A 52 4.22 -5.97 -2.67
C PHE A 52 2.80 -6.22 -3.17
N ALA A 53 1.80 -5.50 -2.63
CA ALA A 53 0.42 -5.59 -3.12
C ALA A 53 0.32 -5.20 -4.61
N VAL A 54 1.00 -4.13 -5.03
CA VAL A 54 1.12 -3.73 -6.44
C VAL A 54 1.77 -4.84 -7.27
N TRP A 55 2.90 -5.37 -6.81
CA TRP A 55 3.63 -6.43 -7.52
C TRP A 55 2.77 -7.69 -7.72
N PHE A 56 2.09 -8.16 -6.67
CA PHE A 56 1.19 -9.30 -6.74
C PHE A 56 0.00 -9.06 -7.70
N ALA A 57 -0.57 -7.87 -7.67
CA ALA A 57 -1.66 -7.51 -8.57
C ALA A 57 -1.21 -7.48 -10.04
N LEU A 58 0.01 -7.02 -10.33
CA LEU A 58 0.60 -7.04 -11.67
C LEU A 58 0.91 -8.47 -12.13
N MET A 59 1.46 -9.31 -11.24
CA MET A 59 1.70 -10.73 -11.51
C MET A 59 0.40 -11.49 -11.83
N GLY A 60 -0.69 -11.16 -11.14
CA GLY A 60 -2.02 -11.67 -11.49
C GLY A 60 -2.52 -11.17 -12.84
N ALA A 61 -2.34 -9.88 -13.13
CA ALA A 61 -2.77 -9.27 -14.39
C ALA A 61 -2.06 -9.85 -15.62
N GLN A 62 -0.74 -10.10 -15.54
CA GLN A 62 0.01 -10.75 -16.61
C GLN A 62 -0.55 -12.14 -16.95
N ARG A 63 -0.88 -12.93 -15.92
CA ARG A 63 -1.43 -14.28 -16.10
C ARG A 63 -2.85 -14.28 -16.65
N PHE A 64 -3.69 -13.30 -16.31
CA PHE A 64 -5.00 -13.14 -16.96
C PHE A 64 -4.86 -12.80 -18.45
N ARG A 65 -3.85 -11.99 -18.82
CA ARG A 65 -3.57 -11.67 -20.23
C ARG A 65 -3.09 -12.88 -21.01
N GLU A 66 -2.20 -13.68 -20.44
CA GLU A 66 -1.73 -14.93 -21.05
C GLU A 66 -2.85 -15.95 -21.25
N ALA A 67 -3.87 -15.93 -20.38
CA ALA A 67 -5.06 -16.77 -20.48
C ALA A 67 -6.19 -16.18 -21.36
N GLU A 68 -5.96 -15.05 -22.03
CA GLU A 68 -6.95 -14.31 -22.83
C GLU A 68 -8.26 -14.00 -22.08
N GLN A 69 -8.20 -13.92 -20.75
CA GLN A 69 -9.36 -13.64 -19.90
C GLN A 69 -9.41 -12.16 -19.48
N PRO A 70 -10.61 -11.61 -19.28
CA PRO A 70 -10.75 -10.27 -18.76
C PRO A 70 -10.13 -10.16 -17.36
N ARG A 71 -9.45 -9.04 -17.11
CA ARG A 71 -8.79 -8.76 -15.82
C ARG A 71 -9.83 -8.78 -14.71
N SER A 72 -9.58 -9.59 -13.67
CA SER A 72 -10.45 -9.63 -12.48
C SER A 72 -10.47 -8.28 -11.76
N TRP A 73 -11.65 -7.88 -11.29
CA TRP A 73 -11.82 -6.67 -10.48
C TRP A 73 -10.95 -6.72 -9.21
N VAL A 74 -10.73 -7.92 -8.65
CA VAL A 74 -9.91 -8.17 -7.45
C VAL A 74 -8.46 -7.71 -7.68
N ALA A 75 -7.90 -8.04 -8.85
CA ALA A 75 -6.55 -7.63 -9.23
C ALA A 75 -6.45 -6.12 -9.39
N THR A 76 -7.50 -5.46 -9.88
CA THR A 76 -7.55 -4.00 -10.01
C THR A 76 -7.65 -3.35 -8.63
N ALA A 77 -8.52 -3.85 -7.76
CA ALA A 77 -8.67 -3.33 -6.40
C ALA A 77 -7.37 -3.47 -5.58
N GLY A 78 -6.71 -4.64 -5.63
CA GLY A 78 -5.43 -4.84 -4.96
C GLY A 78 -4.32 -3.92 -5.48
N LEU A 79 -4.28 -3.68 -6.80
CA LEU A 79 -3.35 -2.73 -7.40
C LEU A 79 -3.60 -1.31 -6.87
N VAL A 80 -4.86 -0.85 -6.92
CA VAL A 80 -5.24 0.50 -6.48
C VAL A 80 -4.90 0.69 -5.00
N LEU A 81 -5.27 -0.26 -4.14
CA LEU A 81 -4.94 -0.18 -2.71
C LEU A 81 -3.43 -0.15 -2.49
N GLY A 82 -2.66 -1.01 -3.16
CA GLY A 82 -1.21 -1.01 -3.05
C GLY A 82 -0.57 0.32 -3.49
N VAL A 83 -1.01 0.88 -4.62
CA VAL A 83 -0.52 2.17 -5.13
C VAL A 83 -0.88 3.30 -4.16
N VAL A 84 -2.12 3.32 -3.66
CA VAL A 84 -2.58 4.33 -2.68
C VAL A 84 -1.76 4.24 -1.40
N THR A 85 -1.58 3.04 -0.83
CA THR A 85 -0.73 2.86 0.35
C THR A 85 0.70 3.32 0.11
N PHE A 86 1.30 2.94 -1.02
CA PHE A 86 2.66 3.32 -1.35
C PHE A 86 2.81 4.84 -1.49
N ALA A 87 1.88 5.50 -2.19
CA ALA A 87 1.86 6.95 -2.35
C ALA A 87 1.67 7.68 -1.01
N LEU A 88 0.78 7.18 -0.15
CA LEU A 88 0.56 7.71 1.20
C LEU A 88 1.83 7.61 2.05
N MET A 89 2.54 6.48 2.01
CA MET A 89 3.78 6.31 2.77
C MET A 89 4.94 7.12 2.18
N ALA A 90 5.00 7.28 0.86
CA ALA A 90 5.96 8.20 0.23
C ALA A 90 5.72 9.65 0.68
N TYR A 91 4.45 10.06 0.75
CA TYR A 91 4.06 11.36 1.32
C TYR A 91 4.45 11.47 2.80
N ALA A 92 4.16 10.45 3.61
CA ALA A 92 4.53 10.42 5.03
C ALA A 92 6.05 10.58 5.23
N MET A 93 6.84 9.86 4.42
CA MET A 93 8.30 9.97 4.44
C MET A 93 8.77 11.38 4.10
N LEU A 94 8.23 11.98 3.03
CA LEU A 94 8.55 13.35 2.66
C LEU A 94 8.17 14.33 3.77
N ALA A 95 7.00 14.17 4.39
CA ALA A 95 6.55 15.03 5.47
C ALA A 95 7.48 14.96 6.69
N ILE A 96 7.89 13.76 7.09
CA ILE A 96 8.82 13.53 8.20
C ILE A 96 10.21 14.12 7.90
N LEU A 97 10.74 13.92 6.69
CA LEU A 97 12.07 14.40 6.30
C LEU A 97 12.12 15.92 6.10
N LEU A 98 11.02 16.52 5.62
CA LEU A 98 10.95 17.95 5.32
C LEU A 98 10.54 18.79 6.55
N ALA A 99 9.82 18.22 7.53
CA ALA A 99 9.38 18.94 8.72
C ALA A 99 10.49 19.78 9.42
N PRO A 100 11.75 19.30 9.56
CA PRO A 100 12.81 20.08 10.19
C PRO A 100 13.36 21.23 9.33
N SER A 101 13.19 21.18 8.01
CA SER A 101 13.92 22.04 7.06
C SER A 101 13.11 23.18 6.47
N VAL A 102 11.79 23.03 6.32
CA VAL A 102 10.97 24.01 5.57
C VAL A 102 10.12 24.95 6.43
N GLY A 103 10.04 24.80 7.75
CA GLY A 103 9.19 25.65 8.60
C GLY A 103 7.68 25.61 8.23
N PHE A 104 7.32 24.79 7.26
CA PHE A 104 5.96 24.54 6.81
C PHE A 104 5.37 23.36 7.58
N VAL A 105 4.16 23.57 8.09
CA VAL A 105 3.34 22.53 8.69
C VAL A 105 2.71 21.72 7.57
N LEU A 106 3.27 20.55 7.27
CA LEU A 106 2.64 19.60 6.36
C LEU A 106 1.52 18.85 7.09
N PRO A 107 0.33 18.70 6.49
CA PRO A 107 -0.77 17.99 7.12
C PRO A 107 -0.44 16.50 7.22
N VAL A 108 -0.22 16.02 8.44
CA VAL A 108 0.02 14.60 8.74
C VAL A 108 -1.15 14.01 9.50
N ALA A 109 -1.35 12.70 9.33
CA ALA A 109 -2.30 11.98 10.17
C ALA A 109 -1.79 11.96 11.63
N PRO A 110 -2.66 12.15 12.64
CA PRO A 110 -2.23 12.22 14.04
C PRO A 110 -1.46 10.98 14.51
N ASN A 111 -1.86 9.79 14.05
CA ASN A 111 -1.19 8.53 14.37
C ASN A 111 0.26 8.48 13.85
N TRP A 112 0.59 9.21 12.79
CA TRP A 112 1.95 9.16 12.23
C TRP A 112 2.99 9.82 13.13
N ILE A 113 2.57 10.77 13.95
CA ILE A 113 3.41 11.54 14.88
C ILE A 113 3.12 11.20 16.35
N GLU A 114 2.20 10.28 16.59
CA GLU A 114 1.86 9.83 17.94
C GLU A 114 3.10 9.25 18.63
N GLY A 115 3.35 9.71 19.86
CA GLY A 115 4.55 9.37 20.63
C GLY A 115 5.74 10.31 20.43
N VAL A 116 5.66 11.30 19.53
CA VAL A 116 6.72 12.30 19.33
C VAL A 116 6.36 13.60 20.07
N SER A 117 7.13 13.92 21.12
CA SER A 117 7.08 15.24 21.76
C SER A 117 8.07 16.18 21.03
N ASN A 118 7.58 17.32 20.51
CA ASN A 118 8.37 18.35 19.80
C ASN A 118 8.71 18.11 18.31
N ALA A 119 7.83 17.46 17.53
CA ALA A 119 8.10 17.23 16.10
C ALA A 119 8.11 18.48 15.20
N GLY A 120 7.69 19.66 15.68
CA GLY A 120 7.48 20.83 14.80
C GLY A 120 6.33 20.65 13.78
N VAL A 121 5.53 19.59 13.94
CA VAL A 121 4.41 19.22 13.06
C VAL A 121 3.10 19.39 13.81
N VAL A 122 2.18 20.19 13.26
CA VAL A 122 0.83 20.37 13.84
C VAL A 122 -0.08 19.26 13.28
N PRO A 123 -0.78 18.50 14.15
CA PRO A 123 -1.80 17.56 13.71
C PRO A 123 -2.85 18.29 12.85
N GLY A 124 -3.27 17.69 11.74
CA GLY A 124 -4.38 18.22 10.95
C GLY A 124 -5.58 18.49 11.86
N ARG A 125 -5.99 19.77 11.93
CA ARG A 125 -7.09 20.25 12.78
C ARG A 125 -8.37 19.48 12.43
N ASN A 126 -8.92 18.73 13.38
CA ASN A 126 -10.28 18.23 13.29
C ASN A 126 -11.22 19.45 13.22
N VAL A 127 -11.77 19.73 12.04
CA VAL A 127 -12.94 20.60 11.86
C VAL A 127 -14.10 19.70 11.50
#